data_AF-A0A9E2GVR3-F1
#
_entry.id   AF-A0A9E2GVR3-F1
#
_cell.length_a   1.000
_cell.length_b   1.000
_cell.length_c   1.000
_cell.angle_alpha   90.00
_cell.angle_beta   90.00
_cell.angle_gamma   90.00
#
_symmetry.space_group_name_H-M   'P 1'
#
loop_
_entity.id
_entity.type
_entity.pdbx_description
1 polymer ?
#
loop_
_entity_poly.entity_id
_entity_poly.type
_entity_poly.pdbx_seq_one_letter_code
_entity_poly.pdbx_strand_id
1 'polypeptide(L)'
;MKKMTLIFVLLSFAAGCSDDGTSNNSNTNNVNNTTAEICDDTIDNDGDGSTDCDDTDCAAAANCSTNNVSNGACDNAADLAIIENPAVDQDAITGTCTQSCFFNGDFLGCVTECVQTDTGLSAGCSACYGGTADCGKTNCMTACMGGASPECEACLNENCHPAFVTCSGIEGQ
;
A
#
# COMPACT_ATOMS: atom_id res chain seq x y z
N MET A 1 10.69 17.23 25.23
CA MET A 1 10.15 18.61 25.38
C MET A 1 8.68 18.59 24.98
N LYS A 2 7.81 19.30 25.72
CA LYS A 2 6.35 19.11 25.71
C LYS A 2 5.71 19.38 24.34
N LYS A 3 4.76 18.52 23.95
CA LYS A 3 3.82 18.69 22.83
C LYS A 3 3.01 19.97 23.06
N MET A 4 3.07 20.93 22.13
CA MET A 4 2.22 22.13 22.16
C MET A 4 1.11 21.96 21.13
N THR A 5 -0.02 21.40 21.58
CA THR A 5 -1.26 21.33 20.80
C THR A 5 -1.82 22.75 20.65
N LEU A 6 -1.79 23.30 19.43
CA LEU A 6 -2.44 24.57 19.12
C LEU A 6 -3.85 24.28 18.60
N ILE A 7 -4.81 24.29 19.53
CA ILE A 7 -6.25 24.21 19.24
C ILE A 7 -6.68 25.57 18.68
N PHE A 8 -6.90 25.65 17.36
CA PHE A 8 -7.67 26.73 16.75
C PHE A 8 -9.15 26.32 16.73
N VAL A 9 -9.86 26.59 17.81
CA VAL A 9 -11.31 26.74 17.81
C VAL A 9 -11.62 28.15 17.35
N LEU A 10 -12.54 28.29 16.39
CA LEU A 10 -13.47 29.41 16.09
C LEU A 10 -13.79 29.33 14.59
N LEU A 11 -15.01 29.32 14.05
CA LEU A 11 -16.39 29.25 14.50
C LEU A 11 -17.20 29.10 13.18
N SER A 12 -18.11 28.14 13.12
CA SER A 12 -19.44 28.18 12.47
C SER A 12 -19.62 28.85 11.10
N PHE A 13 -19.90 28.03 10.07
CA PHE A 13 -21.02 28.29 9.17
C PHE A 13 -21.90 27.05 9.11
N ALA A 14 -23.05 27.13 9.76
CA ALA A 14 -24.15 26.21 9.53
C ALA A 14 -24.80 26.58 8.20
N ALA A 15 -24.64 25.73 7.19
CA ALA A 15 -25.60 25.58 6.11
C ALA A 15 -26.16 24.17 6.26
N GLY A 16 -27.39 24.08 6.77
CA GLY A 16 -28.11 22.81 6.82
C GLY A 16 -28.66 22.47 5.43
N CYS A 17 -28.62 21.18 5.11
CA CYS A 17 -29.71 20.51 4.41
C CYS A 17 -30.11 19.34 5.30
N SER A 18 -31.33 19.38 5.82
CA SER A 18 -32.02 18.21 6.35
C SER A 18 -32.71 17.55 5.16
N ASP A 19 -32.33 16.32 4.83
CA ASP A 19 -33.24 15.36 4.22
C ASP A 19 -33.48 14.26 5.25
N ASP A 20 -34.58 14.39 5.99
CA ASP A 20 -35.19 13.29 6.73
C ASP A 20 -35.80 12.33 5.70
N GLY A 21 -35.02 11.32 5.32
CA GLY A 21 -35.49 10.13 4.63
C GLY A 21 -35.28 8.91 5.52
N THR A 22 -36.21 8.67 6.45
CA THR A 22 -36.27 7.37 7.14
C THR A 22 -36.55 6.27 6.10
N SER A 23 -35.58 5.37 5.88
CA SER A 23 -35.90 3.99 5.45
C SER A 23 -35.41 3.04 6.54
N ASN A 24 -36.39 2.61 7.34
CA ASN A 24 -36.26 1.56 8.32
C ASN A 24 -36.62 0.25 7.61
N ASN A 25 -35.63 -0.57 7.26
CA ASN A 25 -35.87 -1.97 6.96
C ASN A 25 -34.62 -2.82 7.24
N SER A 26 -34.60 -3.49 8.39
CA SER A 26 -33.87 -4.74 8.51
C SER A 26 -34.54 -5.79 7.61
N ASN A 27 -34.08 -5.93 6.36
CA ASN A 27 -34.27 -7.16 5.61
C ASN A 27 -33.17 -7.36 4.57
N THR A 28 -32.75 -8.61 4.47
CA THR A 28 -31.67 -9.19 3.69
C THR A 28 -31.86 -9.05 2.17
N ASN A 29 -30.75 -8.82 1.44
CA ASN A 29 -30.63 -8.75 -0.03
C ASN A 29 -31.35 -7.59 -0.74
N ASN A 30 -30.63 -6.55 -1.18
CA ASN A 30 -31.12 -5.57 -2.17
C ASN A 30 -29.91 -4.82 -2.78
N VAL A 31 -29.44 -5.05 -4.01
CA VAL A 31 -30.14 -4.89 -5.31
C VAL A 31 -30.61 -3.44 -5.54
N ASN A 32 -29.70 -2.47 -5.68
CA ASN A 32 -29.84 -1.33 -6.63
C ASN A 32 -28.70 -0.28 -6.55
N ASN A 33 -27.58 -0.57 -7.23
CA ASN A 33 -26.90 0.45 -8.02
C ASN A 33 -26.74 -0.08 -9.45
N THR A 34 -27.03 0.74 -10.45
CA THR A 34 -27.62 0.30 -11.74
C THR A 34 -26.64 0.02 -12.87
N THR A 35 -25.39 -0.24 -12.55
CA THR A 35 -24.36 -0.67 -13.51
C THR A 35 -23.63 -1.85 -12.90
N ALA A 36 -23.52 -2.94 -13.66
CA ALA A 36 -22.70 -4.06 -13.22
C ALA A 36 -21.25 -3.60 -13.25
N GLU A 37 -20.54 -3.76 -12.14
CA GLU A 37 -19.12 -3.46 -12.07
C GLU A 37 -18.33 -4.39 -12.99
N ILE A 38 -17.48 -3.82 -13.83
CA ILE A 38 -16.50 -4.53 -14.65
C ILE A 38 -15.23 -4.58 -13.82
N CYS A 39 -15.00 -5.71 -13.18
CA CYS A 39 -13.94 -5.85 -12.18
C CYS A 39 -12.50 -5.85 -12.72
N ASP A 40 -12.26 -5.47 -13.98
CA ASP A 40 -10.96 -5.50 -14.66
C ASP A 40 -10.72 -4.35 -15.65
N ASP A 41 -11.43 -3.23 -15.51
CA ASP A 41 -11.34 -2.09 -16.44
C ASP A 41 -10.85 -0.77 -15.82
N THR A 42 -10.53 -0.75 -14.52
CA THR A 42 -10.01 0.40 -13.75
C THR A 42 -10.99 1.56 -13.61
N ILE A 43 -12.27 1.34 -13.85
CA ILE A 43 -13.32 2.35 -13.77
C ILE A 43 -14.35 1.90 -12.76
N ASP A 44 -14.65 2.78 -11.80
CA ASP A 44 -15.81 2.68 -10.91
C ASP A 44 -17.10 2.79 -11.75
N ASN A 45 -17.61 1.66 -12.23
CA ASN A 45 -18.76 1.64 -13.14
C ASN A 45 -20.07 1.83 -12.38
N ASP A 46 -20.10 1.46 -11.11
CA ASP A 46 -21.25 1.54 -10.23
C ASP A 46 -21.33 2.93 -9.52
N GLY A 47 -20.22 3.60 -9.29
CA GLY A 47 -20.11 4.96 -8.75
C GLY A 47 -20.05 5.02 -7.22
N ASP A 48 -19.69 3.94 -6.53
CA ASP A 48 -19.59 3.88 -5.07
C ASP A 48 -18.25 4.37 -4.49
N GLY A 49 -17.28 4.65 -5.37
CA GLY A 49 -15.96 5.18 -5.05
C GLY A 49 -14.85 4.12 -4.97
N SER A 50 -15.15 2.85 -5.24
CA SER A 50 -14.17 1.78 -5.40
C SER A 50 -14.03 1.37 -6.88
N THR A 51 -12.91 0.73 -7.23
CA THR A 51 -12.64 0.27 -8.61
C THR A 51 -12.17 -1.18 -8.61
N ASP A 52 -12.61 -1.98 -9.59
CA ASP A 52 -12.12 -3.36 -9.80
C ASP A 52 -12.14 -4.22 -8.52
N CYS A 53 -11.05 -4.93 -8.20
CA CYS A 53 -10.98 -5.78 -7.00
C CYS A 53 -10.93 -5.01 -5.68
N ASP A 54 -10.80 -3.67 -5.72
CA ASP A 54 -10.95 -2.81 -4.54
C ASP A 54 -12.44 -2.51 -4.25
N ASP A 55 -13.34 -2.90 -5.18
CA ASP A 55 -14.78 -2.88 -5.02
C ASP A 55 -15.30 -4.17 -4.35
N THR A 56 -16.13 -3.98 -3.32
CA THR A 56 -16.77 -5.09 -2.60
C THR A 56 -17.75 -5.90 -3.46
N ASP A 57 -18.32 -5.29 -4.49
CA ASP A 57 -19.19 -5.95 -5.46
C ASP A 57 -18.39 -6.87 -6.42
N CYS A 58 -17.08 -6.67 -6.51
CA CYS A 58 -16.16 -7.53 -7.27
C CYS A 58 -15.60 -8.72 -6.49
N ALA A 59 -15.98 -8.89 -5.21
CA ALA A 59 -15.47 -9.97 -4.36
C ALA A 59 -15.73 -11.39 -4.92
N ALA A 60 -16.76 -11.57 -5.75
CA ALA A 60 -17.09 -12.86 -6.38
C ALA A 60 -16.53 -13.02 -7.81
N ALA A 61 -15.87 -12.00 -8.37
CA ALA A 61 -15.34 -12.05 -9.71
C ALA A 61 -14.15 -13.02 -9.78
N ALA A 62 -14.06 -13.81 -10.85
CA ALA A 62 -13.04 -14.86 -10.97
C ALA A 62 -11.61 -14.29 -10.98
N ASN A 63 -11.43 -13.08 -11.51
CA ASN A 63 -10.17 -12.33 -11.50
C ASN A 63 -9.81 -11.79 -10.10
N CYS A 64 -10.78 -11.68 -9.19
CA CYS A 64 -10.58 -11.28 -7.79
C CYS A 64 -10.64 -12.47 -6.81
N SER A 65 -10.92 -13.69 -7.28
CA SER A 65 -11.15 -14.90 -6.46
C SER A 65 -9.94 -15.85 -6.33
N THR A 66 -8.80 -15.57 -6.97
CA THR A 66 -7.59 -16.37 -6.79
C THR A 66 -6.78 -15.88 -5.59
N ASN A 67 -7.26 -16.16 -4.38
CA ASN A 67 -6.54 -16.00 -3.10
C ASN A 67 -5.72 -14.70 -2.97
N ASN A 68 -6.37 -13.54 -3.00
CA ASN A 68 -5.82 -12.24 -2.59
C ASN A 68 -6.86 -11.17 -2.90
N VAL A 69 -7.51 -10.61 -1.88
CA VAL A 69 -8.12 -9.27 -2.03
C VAL A 69 -6.93 -8.32 -1.95
N SER A 70 -6.19 -8.23 -3.04
CA SER A 70 -4.89 -7.60 -3.06
C SER A 70 -4.58 -7.14 -4.49
N ASN A 71 -4.71 -5.84 -4.76
CA ASN A 71 -4.26 -5.19 -5.99
C ASN A 71 -2.71 -5.21 -6.08
N GLY A 72 -2.01 -5.62 -5.01
CA GLY A 72 -0.58 -5.94 -5.02
C GLY A 72 -0.20 -7.20 -4.23
N ALA A 73 1.10 -7.31 -3.92
CA ALA A 73 1.65 -8.49 -3.25
C ALA A 73 1.69 -8.36 -1.72
N CYS A 74 1.52 -7.15 -1.16
CA CYS A 74 1.67 -6.84 0.27
C CYS A 74 0.35 -6.51 0.99
N ASP A 75 -0.76 -6.36 0.27
CA ASP A 75 -2.06 -5.92 0.75
C ASP A 75 -2.99 -7.08 1.17
N ASN A 76 -2.45 -8.30 1.28
CA ASN A 76 -3.15 -9.39 1.94
C ASN A 76 -3.05 -9.28 3.46
N ALA A 77 -4.00 -9.88 4.16
CA ALA A 77 -4.10 -9.78 5.63
C ALA A 77 -2.86 -10.29 6.40
N ALA A 78 -2.10 -11.23 5.83
CA ALA A 78 -0.90 -11.75 6.50
C ALA A 78 0.25 -10.73 6.45
N ASP A 79 0.45 -10.09 5.30
CA ASP A 79 1.47 -9.07 5.11
C ASP A 79 1.10 -7.77 5.82
N LEU A 80 -0.16 -7.32 5.74
CA LEU A 80 -0.63 -6.13 6.46
C LEU A 80 -0.48 -6.26 7.98
N ALA A 81 -0.70 -7.46 8.55
CA ALA A 81 -0.49 -7.69 9.98
C ALA A 81 0.98 -7.51 10.43
N ILE A 82 1.93 -7.62 9.50
CA ILE A 82 3.36 -7.37 9.73
C ILE A 82 3.68 -5.90 9.48
N ILE A 83 3.22 -5.34 8.37
CA ILE A 83 3.50 -3.96 7.94
C ILE A 83 2.90 -2.94 8.92
N GLU A 84 1.70 -3.21 9.44
CA GLU A 84 1.03 -2.34 10.41
C GLU A 84 1.52 -2.57 11.85
N ASN A 85 2.42 -3.52 12.07
CA ASN A 85 2.93 -3.83 13.40
C ASN A 85 4.02 -2.83 13.80
N PRO A 86 3.78 -1.95 14.80
CA PRO A 86 4.76 -0.95 15.22
C PRO A 86 6.00 -1.53 15.90
N ALA A 87 6.02 -2.84 16.18
CA ALA A 87 7.21 -3.54 16.68
C ALA A 87 8.18 -3.94 15.54
N VAL A 88 7.72 -3.91 14.28
CA VAL A 88 8.52 -4.18 13.10
C VAL A 88 8.98 -2.84 12.52
N ASP A 89 10.29 -2.60 12.57
CA ASP A 89 10.89 -1.43 11.93
C ASP A 89 11.26 -1.81 10.50
N GLN A 90 10.28 -1.71 9.59
CA GLN A 90 10.40 -2.12 8.19
C GLN A 90 11.53 -1.37 7.48
N ASP A 91 11.73 -0.09 7.80
CA ASP A 91 12.79 0.76 7.25
C ASP A 91 14.17 0.29 7.70
N ALA A 92 14.34 0.04 9.01
CA ALA A 92 15.59 -0.46 9.55
C ALA A 92 15.94 -1.85 9.00
N ILE A 93 14.95 -2.74 8.86
CA ILE A 93 15.15 -4.09 8.30
C ILE A 93 15.53 -3.99 6.83
N THR A 94 14.76 -3.26 6.02
CA THR A 94 15.02 -3.11 4.58
C THR A 94 16.38 -2.46 4.33
N GLY A 95 16.75 -1.44 5.10
CA GLY A 95 18.07 -0.81 5.06
C GLY A 95 19.21 -1.77 5.45
N THR A 96 19.00 -2.57 6.51
CA THR A 96 19.97 -3.57 6.97
C THR A 96 20.18 -4.68 5.94
N CYS A 97 19.10 -5.18 5.34
CA CYS A 97 19.14 -6.18 4.27
C CYS A 97 19.85 -5.64 3.02
N THR A 98 19.48 -4.42 2.59
CA THR A 98 20.14 -3.72 1.49
C THR A 98 21.65 -3.61 1.71
N GLN A 99 22.07 -3.17 2.91
CA GLN A 99 23.48 -3.00 3.23
C GLN A 99 24.25 -4.33 3.31
N SER A 100 23.63 -5.35 3.91
CA SER A 100 24.21 -6.70 4.06
C SER A 100 24.37 -7.40 2.72
N CYS A 101 23.46 -7.15 1.78
CA CYS A 101 23.46 -7.74 0.46
C CYS A 101 24.22 -6.93 -0.59
N PHE A 102 24.70 -5.72 -0.29
CA PHE A 102 25.23 -4.77 -1.27
C PHE A 102 26.27 -5.35 -2.25
N PHE A 103 27.17 -6.20 -1.75
CA PHE A 103 28.23 -6.86 -2.52
C PHE A 103 27.86 -8.28 -3.00
N ASN A 104 26.64 -8.74 -2.77
CA ASN A 104 26.16 -10.01 -3.29
C ASN A 104 26.02 -9.93 -4.82
N GLY A 105 26.41 -11.02 -5.51
CA GLY A 105 26.28 -11.14 -6.96
C GLY A 105 24.83 -11.23 -7.43
N ASP A 106 23.94 -11.68 -6.57
CA ASP A 106 22.48 -11.62 -6.73
C ASP A 106 21.90 -10.70 -5.65
N PHE A 107 21.97 -9.40 -5.91
CA PHE A 107 21.53 -8.37 -4.96
C PHE A 107 20.02 -8.46 -4.69
N LEU A 108 19.21 -8.54 -5.75
CA LEU A 108 17.76 -8.65 -5.67
C LEU A 108 17.33 -9.90 -4.87
N GLY A 109 17.87 -11.07 -5.21
CA GLY A 109 17.56 -12.32 -4.52
C GLY A 109 17.96 -12.28 -3.04
N CYS A 110 19.16 -11.77 -2.75
CA CYS A 110 19.64 -11.64 -1.37
C CYS A 110 18.76 -10.73 -0.51
N VAL A 111 18.38 -9.54 -1.03
CA VAL A 111 17.53 -8.61 -0.27
C VAL A 111 16.15 -9.20 -0.07
N THR A 112 15.57 -9.82 -1.10
CA THR A 112 14.25 -10.47 -1.02
C THR A 112 14.23 -11.54 0.07
N GLU A 113 15.23 -12.44 0.08
CA GLU A 113 15.32 -13.51 1.08
C GLU A 113 15.58 -12.97 2.50
N CYS A 114 16.41 -11.93 2.62
CA CYS A 114 16.69 -11.27 3.90
C CYS A 114 15.42 -10.63 4.48
N VAL A 115 14.71 -9.81 3.70
CA VAL A 115 13.47 -9.17 4.13
C VAL A 115 12.45 -10.23 4.53
N GLN A 116 12.28 -11.27 3.71
CA GLN A 116 11.37 -12.36 4.01
C GLN A 116 11.70 -13.05 5.33
N THR A 117 12.98 -13.36 5.56
CA THR A 117 13.43 -14.10 6.76
C THR A 117 13.31 -13.25 8.03
N ASP A 118 13.60 -11.96 7.93
CA ASP A 118 13.67 -11.08 9.10
C ASP A 118 12.30 -10.48 9.47
N THR A 119 11.36 -10.38 8.52
CA THR A 119 10.00 -9.84 8.76
C THR A 119 8.93 -10.92 8.84
N GLY A 120 9.09 -12.03 8.12
CA GLY A 120 8.04 -13.03 7.93
C GLY A 120 7.02 -12.68 6.83
N LEU A 121 7.26 -11.62 6.05
CA LEU A 121 6.42 -11.26 4.91
C LEU A 121 6.34 -12.40 3.89
N SER A 122 5.28 -12.39 3.09
CA SER A 122 5.13 -13.28 1.95
C SER A 122 6.29 -13.10 0.97
N ALA A 123 6.56 -14.15 0.19
CA ALA A 123 7.62 -14.11 -0.82
C ALA A 123 7.35 -13.02 -1.87
N GLY A 124 6.07 -12.81 -2.24
CA GLY A 124 5.67 -11.77 -3.18
C GLY A 124 5.92 -10.38 -2.62
N CYS A 125 5.47 -10.11 -1.39
CA CYS A 125 5.68 -8.80 -0.76
C CYS A 125 7.16 -8.49 -0.54
N SER A 126 7.93 -9.47 -0.08
CA SER A 126 9.38 -9.32 0.13
C SER A 126 10.12 -9.02 -1.18
N ALA A 127 9.65 -9.57 -2.30
CA ALA A 127 10.21 -9.27 -3.62
C ALA A 127 9.95 -7.83 -4.05
N CYS A 128 8.86 -7.19 -3.61
CA CYS A 128 8.63 -5.77 -3.86
C CYS A 128 9.67 -4.89 -3.15
N TYR A 129 9.99 -5.17 -1.88
CA TYR A 129 11.07 -4.48 -1.17
C TYR A 129 12.44 -4.73 -1.82
N GLY A 130 12.72 -5.97 -2.24
CA GLY A 130 13.92 -6.31 -3.01
C GLY A 130 14.03 -5.54 -4.32
N GLY A 131 12.92 -5.41 -5.06
CA GLY A 131 12.83 -4.64 -6.30
C GLY A 131 13.08 -3.15 -6.09
N THR A 132 12.55 -2.56 -5.01
CA THR A 132 12.85 -1.17 -4.65
C THR A 132 14.31 -0.96 -4.31
N ALA A 133 14.93 -1.89 -3.57
CA ALA A 133 16.35 -1.84 -3.27
C ALA A 133 17.19 -1.92 -4.57
N ASP A 134 16.84 -2.81 -5.50
CA ASP A 134 17.55 -2.97 -6.77
C ASP A 134 17.38 -1.73 -7.68
N CYS A 135 16.18 -1.16 -7.70
CA CYS A 135 15.92 0.12 -8.35
C CYS A 135 16.76 1.24 -7.72
N GLY A 136 16.83 1.33 -6.39
CA GLY A 136 17.63 2.32 -5.69
C GLY A 136 19.12 2.18 -6.00
N LYS A 137 19.61 0.94 -6.06
CA LYS A 137 20.98 0.62 -6.47
C LYS A 137 21.28 1.04 -7.92
N THR A 138 20.29 0.96 -8.80
CA THR A 138 20.47 1.23 -10.24
C THR A 138 20.30 2.72 -10.57
N ASN A 139 19.25 3.36 -10.05
CA ASN A 139 18.83 4.71 -10.44
C ASN A 139 19.22 5.78 -9.42
N CYS A 140 19.37 5.41 -8.14
CA CYS A 140 19.51 6.36 -7.04
C CYS A 140 20.79 6.20 -6.22
N MET A 141 21.72 5.32 -6.64
CA MET A 141 22.95 5.03 -5.90
C MET A 141 23.70 6.29 -5.48
N THR A 142 23.88 7.25 -6.39
CA THR A 142 24.64 8.47 -6.10
C THR A 142 23.95 9.38 -5.09
N ALA A 143 22.61 9.40 -5.08
CA ALA A 143 21.82 10.11 -4.09
C ALA A 143 21.81 9.39 -2.73
N CYS A 144 21.83 8.04 -2.75
CA CYS A 144 21.67 7.19 -1.56
C CYS A 144 22.98 6.66 -0.96
N MET A 145 24.14 6.92 -1.57
CA MET A 145 25.45 6.42 -1.12
C MET A 145 25.82 6.87 0.30
N GLY A 146 25.26 8.01 0.75
CA GLY A 146 25.42 8.52 2.11
C GLY A 146 24.42 7.96 3.14
N GLY A 147 23.54 7.04 2.72
CA GLY A 147 22.39 6.58 3.49
C GLY A 147 21.12 7.38 3.17
N ALA A 148 20.13 7.29 4.05
CA ALA A 148 18.88 8.03 3.94
C ALA A 148 19.15 9.55 4.01
N SER A 149 18.76 10.27 2.97
CA SER A 149 18.85 11.72 2.86
C SER A 149 17.66 12.25 2.05
N PRO A 150 17.31 13.55 2.16
CA PRO A 150 16.24 14.12 1.35
C PRO A 150 16.45 13.95 -0.16
N GLU A 151 17.70 13.97 -0.61
CA GLU A 151 18.04 13.73 -2.02
C GLU A 151 17.84 12.26 -2.42
N CYS A 152 18.21 11.32 -1.54
CA CYS A 152 17.95 9.90 -1.75
C CYS A 152 16.45 9.62 -1.79
N GLU A 153 15.69 10.13 -0.83
CA GLU A 153 14.22 10.00 -0.75
C GLU A 153 13.55 10.57 -2.00
N ALA A 154 13.95 11.77 -2.43
CA ALA A 154 13.42 12.38 -3.65
C ALA A 154 13.68 11.50 -4.90
N CYS A 155 14.89 10.95 -5.02
CA CYS A 155 15.21 10.06 -6.13
C CYS A 155 14.39 8.77 -6.10
N LEU A 156 14.27 8.13 -4.92
CA LEU A 156 13.51 6.90 -4.75
C LEU A 156 12.02 7.14 -5.04
N ASN A 157 11.45 8.25 -4.60
CA ASN A 157 10.07 8.62 -4.88
C ASN A 157 9.81 8.85 -6.36
N GLU A 158 10.76 9.45 -7.08
CA GLU A 158 10.62 9.71 -8.52
C GLU A 158 10.82 8.45 -9.36
N ASN A 159 11.78 7.58 -9.00
CA ASN A 159 12.25 6.51 -9.88
C ASN A 159 11.80 5.10 -9.45
N CYS A 160 11.51 4.89 -8.17
CA CYS A 160 11.33 3.54 -7.61
C CYS A 160 9.95 3.35 -6.94
N HIS A 161 9.41 4.39 -6.30
CA HIS A 161 8.14 4.32 -5.59
C HIS A 161 6.95 3.92 -6.49
N PRO A 162 6.81 4.38 -7.75
CA PRO A 162 5.70 3.94 -8.60
C PRO A 162 5.69 2.43 -8.85
N ALA A 163 6.86 1.84 -9.07
CA ALA A 163 7.00 0.40 -9.25
C ALA A 163 6.76 -0.37 -7.94
N PHE A 164 7.17 0.22 -6.81
CA PHE A 164 6.85 -0.35 -5.50
C PHE A 164 5.35 -0.41 -5.26
N VAL A 165 4.62 0.71 -5.40
CA VAL A 165 3.16 0.77 -5.20
C VAL A 165 2.45 -0.20 -6.12
N THR A 166 2.86 -0.27 -7.40
CA THR A 166 2.31 -1.24 -8.36
C THR A 166 2.56 -2.69 -7.95
N CYS A 167 3.71 -2.98 -7.33
CA CYS A 167 4.06 -4.33 -6.88
C CYS A 167 3.36 -4.70 -5.58
N SER A 168 3.35 -3.77 -4.62
CA SER A 168 2.99 -4.04 -3.22
C SER A 168 1.51 -3.80 -2.95
N GLY A 169 0.85 -2.93 -3.71
CA GLY A 169 -0.54 -2.54 -3.46
C GLY A 169 -0.69 -1.60 -2.27
N ILE A 170 0.41 -1.06 -1.74
CA ILE A 170 0.39 -0.16 -0.58
C ILE A 170 1.00 1.20 -0.92
N GLU A 171 0.35 2.27 -0.47
CA GLU A 171 0.81 3.66 -0.57
C GLU A 171 1.32 4.18 0.78
N GLY A 172 2.23 5.16 0.76
CA GLY A 172 2.59 5.95 1.95
C GLY A 172 3.73 5.40 2.82
N GLN A 173 4.64 4.60 2.26
CA GLN A 173 5.93 4.25 2.87
C GLN A 173 7.08 5.02 2.21
#